data_AF-W4AWB8-F1
#
_entry.id   AF-W4AWB8-F1
#
_cell.length_a   1.000
_cell.length_b   1.000
_cell.length_c   1.000
_cell.angle_alpha   90.00
_cell.angle_beta   90.00
_cell.angle_gamma   90.00
#
_symmetry.space_group_name_H-M   'P 1'
#
loop_
_entity.id
_entity.type
_entity.pdbx_description
1 polymer ?
#
loop_
_entity_poly.entity_id
_entity_poly.type
_entity_poly.pdbx_seq_one_letter_code
_entity_poly.pdbx_strand_id
1 'polypeptide(L)'
;MSEQKRSGQGTQNNHKSTAYGKKPGERAAANQAGAKPAFKQGYGKNRDQSSYSKAKPSHKYKQEVRGPRPSAGREHADELQAGDVIVVTIKRLGINGEGVGYYRRKAVFIDGAITNEVVKAEVKEVQPKFIKAQLVEVEKRSRFRIEPPCPVFGICGGCQIQHISYEGQLQAKTDIVREAFSRYAGREAVKFKPILGMEHPWDYRNKAQLQLKRKGHEVIAGLYEADSHTIVDISGCPIQHPKVNEAVEKVKSVLEELRIPLHKENGNKDGVRTIVVRHGFQSGELQVTLVTAGGKLPRQDDLVRMLRLSIPEVSGISLNINPKKTSLIFGDRTISLWGAESMQESLSDLQFSLSPRAFFQLNPQQTVKLYESVRAAAGLTGKETVIDAYCGTGTIGLWLAPYAKEVRGIETIPEAVEDAKANAQRNGRVNASFHVGQAEELLPRWVKEGMKPDVIIADPPRTGLDSRFLETVLRTKPKRFVYVSCNPSTLAKDCKVLLDGGYELEWVQPVDMFPQTSHVECVVLLKRED
;
A
#
# COMPACT_ATOMS: atom_id res chain seq x y z
N MET A 1 -50.25 46.88 -18.20
CA MET A 1 -51.49 46.80 -17.40
C MET A 1 -51.15 46.36 -16.00
N SER A 2 -51.51 47.21 -15.04
CA SER A 2 -51.57 47.09 -13.57
C SER A 2 -50.35 46.52 -12.80
N GLU A 3 -49.56 47.30 -12.03
CA GLU A 3 -49.91 48.01 -10.77
C GLU A 3 -50.36 47.04 -9.66
N GLN A 4 -49.87 47.07 -8.42
CA GLN A 4 -49.32 48.17 -7.64
C GLN A 4 -48.70 47.62 -6.32
N LYS A 5 -47.63 48.29 -5.83
CA LYS A 5 -47.40 48.80 -4.45
C LYS A 5 -47.56 47.81 -3.27
N ARG A 6 -46.81 47.83 -2.17
CA ARG A 6 -45.95 48.75 -1.38
C ARG A 6 -45.65 47.88 -0.12
N SER A 7 -44.70 48.08 0.79
CA SER A 7 -43.76 49.12 1.16
C SER A 7 -43.11 48.66 2.48
N GLY A 8 -41.93 49.18 2.79
CA GLY A 8 -41.55 49.50 4.18
C GLY A 8 -40.61 48.50 4.82
N GLN A 9 -39.30 48.79 4.84
CA GLN A 9 -38.58 49.39 5.99
C GLN A 9 -38.25 48.32 7.03
N GLY A 10 -36.98 47.92 7.19
CA GLY A 10 -35.90 48.76 7.73
C GLY A 10 -35.81 48.39 9.22
N THR A 11 -34.76 47.76 9.73
CA THR A 11 -33.52 48.38 10.22
C THR A 11 -32.76 47.25 10.96
N GLN A 12 -31.50 47.01 10.62
CA GLN A 12 -30.33 47.29 11.48
C GLN A 12 -30.47 46.85 12.94
N ASN A 13 -29.66 45.89 13.39
CA ASN A 13 -28.60 46.27 14.33
C ASN A 13 -27.45 45.26 14.49
N ASN A 14 -26.27 45.87 14.59
CA ASN A 14 -24.96 45.35 14.93
C ASN A 14 -24.87 44.85 16.39
N HIS A 15 -23.96 43.92 16.66
CA HIS A 15 -22.81 44.08 17.60
C HIS A 15 -21.95 42.79 17.58
N LYS A 16 -20.68 42.82 17.15
CA LYS A 16 -19.44 43.16 17.91
C LYS A 16 -19.32 42.37 19.22
N SER A 17 -18.49 41.31 19.27
CA SER A 17 -17.03 41.29 19.55
C SER A 17 -16.67 41.31 21.04
N THR A 18 -15.87 40.32 21.49
CA THR A 18 -14.78 40.33 22.51
C THR A 18 -14.58 38.86 22.95
N ALA A 19 -13.42 38.17 22.86
CA ALA A 19 -12.01 38.41 23.21
C ALA A 19 -11.69 38.33 24.72
N TYR A 20 -10.54 37.67 25.01
CA TYR A 20 -9.85 37.37 26.30
C TYR A 20 -10.25 36.05 26.99
N GLY A 21 -9.37 35.11 27.38
CA GLY A 21 -7.90 35.03 27.43
C GLY A 21 -7.41 34.68 28.85
N LYS A 22 -6.70 33.53 29.04
CA LYS A 22 -5.51 33.32 29.92
C LYS A 22 -5.19 31.83 30.23
N LYS A 23 -3.93 31.45 30.02
CA LYS A 23 -3.15 30.33 30.66
C LYS A 23 -2.49 30.86 31.97
N PRO A 24 -1.50 30.22 32.65
CA PRO A 24 -1.04 28.81 32.79
C PRO A 24 -0.84 28.40 34.29
N GLY A 25 -0.33 27.18 34.58
CA GLY A 25 0.28 26.87 35.89
C GLY A 25 0.73 25.42 36.09
N GLU A 26 2.05 25.25 36.27
CA GLU A 26 2.83 24.02 36.51
C GLU A 26 2.63 23.38 37.89
N ARG A 27 3.05 22.11 38.06
CA ARG A 27 4.00 21.70 39.11
C ARG A 27 4.58 20.30 38.90
N ALA A 28 5.88 20.20 39.19
CA ALA A 28 6.74 19.02 39.18
C ALA A 28 7.01 18.49 40.60
N ALA A 29 7.40 17.21 40.72
CA ALA A 29 8.31 16.57 41.71
C ALA A 29 7.99 15.04 41.77
N ALA A 30 8.87 14.12 41.37
CA ALA A 30 10.08 13.59 42.05
C ALA A 30 9.80 12.54 43.15
N ASN A 31 10.32 11.31 42.96
CA ASN A 31 10.82 10.32 43.95
C ASN A 31 11.28 9.06 43.17
N GLN A 32 12.57 8.82 42.94
CA GLN A 32 13.60 8.21 43.80
C GLN A 32 13.38 6.76 44.25
N ALA A 33 14.33 5.91 43.81
CA ALA A 33 15.06 4.85 44.52
C ALA A 33 14.32 3.58 45.01
N GLY A 34 14.71 2.45 44.44
CA GLY A 34 14.60 1.11 45.03
C GLY A 34 15.95 0.39 44.93
N ALA A 35 16.61 0.23 46.09
CA ALA A 35 17.96 -0.29 46.24
C ALA A 35 18.02 -1.83 46.28
N LYS A 36 19.21 -2.34 45.92
CA LYS A 36 19.67 -3.73 46.11
C LYS A 36 19.78 -4.10 47.59
N PRO A 37 19.72 -5.39 47.97
CA PRO A 37 20.41 -5.90 49.14
C PRO A 37 21.82 -6.38 48.77
N ALA A 38 22.78 -5.98 49.60
CA ALA A 38 24.12 -6.51 49.66
C ALA A 38 24.19 -7.66 50.68
N PHE A 39 24.99 -8.70 50.39
CA PHE A 39 25.57 -9.57 51.41
C PHE A 39 27.09 -9.45 51.31
N LYS A 40 27.73 -9.27 52.47
CA LYS A 40 29.17 -9.09 52.66
C LYS A 40 29.70 -10.17 53.61
N GLN A 41 31.02 -10.39 53.50
CA GLN A 41 31.96 -11.04 54.42
C GLN A 41 32.03 -12.57 54.40
N GLY A 42 33.20 -13.20 54.52
CA GLY A 42 34.57 -12.73 54.81
C GLY A 42 35.59 -13.81 54.40
N TYR A 43 36.88 -13.53 54.20
CA TYR A 43 37.98 -13.47 55.19
C TYR A 43 39.10 -14.38 54.63
N GLY A 44 40.37 -13.96 54.67
CA GLY A 44 41.50 -14.87 54.42
C GLY A 44 42.72 -14.20 53.79
N LYS A 45 43.72 -13.91 54.63
CA LYS A 45 45.01 -13.26 54.35
C LYS A 45 46.08 -14.22 53.77
N ASN A 46 47.19 -13.60 53.33
CA ASN A 46 48.60 -14.08 53.31
C ASN A 46 49.01 -14.96 52.11
N ARG A 47 50.24 -14.91 51.57
CA ARG A 47 51.43 -14.02 51.59
C ARG A 47 52.43 -14.64 50.57
N ASP A 48 53.48 -13.89 50.25
CA ASP A 48 54.80 -14.33 49.73
C ASP A 48 54.92 -14.69 48.23
N GLN A 49 55.58 -13.84 47.43
CA GLN A 49 57.04 -13.70 47.20
C GLN A 49 57.67 -14.89 46.45
N SER A 50 58.09 -14.68 45.20
CA SER A 50 59.52 -14.53 44.87
C SER A 50 59.77 -14.61 43.36
N SER A 51 60.68 -13.74 42.93
CA SER A 51 61.34 -13.61 41.65
C SER A 51 62.24 -14.81 41.32
N TYR A 52 62.43 -15.15 40.04
CA TYR A 52 63.76 -15.41 39.48
C TYR A 52 63.77 -15.28 37.96
N SER A 53 64.75 -14.52 37.47
CA SER A 53 65.12 -14.29 36.07
C SER A 53 65.99 -15.43 35.53
N LYS A 54 65.97 -15.65 34.21
CA LYS A 54 67.16 -16.08 33.44
C LYS A 54 66.98 -15.86 31.93
N ALA A 55 68.13 -15.65 31.29
CA ALA A 55 68.37 -14.91 30.06
C ALA A 55 68.18 -15.69 28.74
N LYS A 56 68.20 -14.91 27.64
CA LYS A 56 68.14 -15.27 26.20
C LYS A 56 69.28 -16.21 25.74
N PRO A 57 69.17 -16.77 24.51
CA PRO A 57 69.88 -16.13 23.41
C PRO A 57 69.10 -16.02 22.09
N SER A 58 69.65 -15.16 21.23
CA SER A 58 69.20 -14.69 19.92
C SER A 58 69.25 -15.73 18.80
N HIS A 59 68.27 -15.68 17.88
CA HIS A 59 68.53 -15.88 16.45
C HIS A 59 67.53 -15.07 15.61
N LYS A 60 68.07 -14.14 14.79
CA LYS A 60 67.35 -13.44 13.72
C LYS A 60 67.18 -14.40 12.55
N TYR A 61 65.95 -14.59 12.06
CA TYR A 61 65.70 -14.90 10.64
C TYR A 61 64.39 -14.25 10.16
N LYS A 62 64.46 -13.87 8.88
CA LYS A 62 63.68 -12.90 8.08
C LYS A 62 62.14 -12.94 8.18
N GLN A 63 61.55 -11.75 8.08
CA GLN A 63 60.15 -11.48 7.74
C GLN A 63 59.79 -12.08 6.37
N GLU A 64 58.74 -12.90 6.33
CA GLU A 64 57.84 -13.00 5.19
C GLU A 64 56.47 -12.50 5.63
N VAL A 65 55.95 -11.52 4.89
CA VAL A 65 54.64 -10.90 5.11
C VAL A 65 53.57 -11.93 4.72
N ARG A 66 52.94 -12.56 5.72
CA ARG A 66 51.73 -13.36 5.53
C ARG A 66 50.54 -12.43 5.30
N GLY A 67 49.86 -12.59 4.16
CA GLY A 67 48.53 -12.02 3.92
C GLY A 67 47.49 -12.46 4.96
N PRO A 68 46.30 -11.84 4.99
CA PRO A 68 45.31 -12.09 6.03
C PRO A 68 44.87 -13.56 5.99
N ARG A 69 44.97 -14.24 7.14
CA ARG A 69 44.40 -15.58 7.32
C ARG A 69 42.88 -15.51 7.34
N PRO A 70 42.17 -16.52 6.80
CA PRO A 70 40.72 -16.63 6.96
C PRO A 70 40.41 -16.74 8.45
N SER A 71 39.44 -15.95 8.91
CA SER A 71 39.03 -15.92 10.31
C SER A 71 38.57 -17.31 10.76
N ALA A 72 39.15 -17.78 11.86
CA ALA A 72 38.71 -18.98 12.55
C ALA A 72 37.22 -18.88 12.92
N GLY A 73 36.52 -19.99 12.74
CA GLY A 73 35.06 -20.09 12.87
C GLY A 73 34.54 -19.59 14.22
N ARG A 74 33.69 -18.57 14.15
CA ARG A 74 32.76 -18.16 15.21
C ARG A 74 31.65 -19.20 15.31
N GLU A 75 31.16 -19.62 16.47
CA GLU A 75 30.22 -20.77 16.61
C GLU A 75 28.74 -20.34 16.74
N HIS A 76 28.45 -19.15 17.26
CA HIS A 76 27.08 -18.65 17.43
C HIS A 76 26.64 -17.59 16.40
N ALA A 77 25.33 -17.48 16.15
CA ALA A 77 24.77 -16.45 15.26
C ALA A 77 24.87 -15.03 15.86
N ASP A 78 25.04 -14.94 17.19
CA ASP A 78 25.20 -13.69 17.95
C ASP A 78 26.60 -13.09 17.83
N GLU A 79 27.55 -13.81 17.24
CA GLU A 79 28.91 -13.35 16.97
C GLU A 79 29.05 -12.69 15.59
N LEU A 80 27.98 -12.63 14.80
CA LEU A 80 27.95 -11.91 13.54
C LEU A 80 27.97 -10.41 13.79
N GLN A 81 28.79 -9.71 13.02
CA GLN A 81 28.88 -8.26 13.02
C GLN A 81 28.49 -7.72 11.64
N ALA A 82 28.09 -6.45 11.61
CA ALA A 82 27.89 -5.77 10.33
C ALA A 82 29.20 -5.81 9.52
N GLY A 83 29.10 -6.13 8.23
CA GLY A 83 30.23 -6.35 7.32
C GLY A 83 30.65 -7.81 7.16
N ASP A 84 30.22 -8.72 8.04
CA ASP A 84 30.49 -10.16 7.86
C ASP A 84 29.77 -10.69 6.62
N VAL A 85 30.43 -11.55 5.83
CA VAL A 85 29.82 -12.20 4.65
C VAL A 85 29.39 -13.62 5.00
N ILE A 86 28.13 -13.94 4.74
CA ILE A 86 27.53 -15.25 4.99
C ILE A 86 26.98 -15.87 3.71
N VAL A 87 27.02 -17.19 3.61
CA VAL A 87 26.37 -17.95 2.54
C VAL A 87 24.99 -18.42 3.03
N VAL A 88 23.96 -18.11 2.26
CA VAL A 88 22.57 -18.39 2.64
C VAL A 88 21.84 -19.05 1.48
N THR A 89 21.18 -20.18 1.75
CA THR A 89 20.19 -20.75 0.83
C THR A 89 18.85 -20.08 1.06
N ILE A 90 18.29 -19.48 0.00
CA ILE A 90 16.99 -18.83 0.04
C ILE A 90 15.89 -19.89 -0.03
N LYS A 91 15.02 -19.89 0.99
CA LYS A 91 13.95 -20.89 1.13
C LYS A 91 12.61 -20.40 0.61
N ARG A 92 12.35 -19.10 0.68
CA ARG A 92 11.09 -18.47 0.28
C ARG A 92 11.27 -16.98 0.03
N LEU A 93 10.22 -16.33 -0.46
CA LEU A 93 10.09 -14.87 -0.43
C LEU A 93 9.29 -14.42 0.79
N GLY A 94 9.66 -13.27 1.34
CA GLY A 94 8.88 -12.54 2.31
C GLY A 94 7.75 -11.76 1.66
N ILE A 95 6.86 -11.21 2.49
CA ILE A 95 5.68 -10.47 2.02
C ILE A 95 6.04 -9.18 1.26
N ASN A 96 7.24 -8.64 1.45
CA ASN A 96 7.70 -7.45 0.73
C ASN A 96 8.54 -7.80 -0.51
N GLY A 97 8.79 -9.08 -0.78
CA GLY A 97 9.58 -9.55 -1.93
C GLY A 97 11.04 -9.83 -1.61
N GLU A 98 11.43 -9.71 -0.33
CA GLU A 98 12.77 -10.03 0.15
C GLU A 98 13.01 -11.55 0.17
N GLY A 99 14.21 -12.00 -0.18
CA GLY A 99 14.60 -13.40 -0.03
C GLY A 99 14.74 -13.75 1.45
N VAL A 100 14.12 -14.85 1.88
CA VAL A 100 14.22 -15.34 3.26
C VAL A 100 14.96 -16.67 3.29
N GLY A 101 16.09 -16.66 3.99
CA GLY A 101 16.85 -17.86 4.33
C GLY A 101 17.05 -17.99 5.84
N TYR A 102 17.86 -18.97 6.23
CA TYR A 102 18.23 -19.16 7.63
C TYR A 102 19.73 -19.33 7.75
N TYR A 103 20.33 -18.61 8.68
CA TYR A 103 21.72 -18.78 9.08
C TYR A 103 21.75 -19.06 10.57
N ARG A 104 22.24 -20.25 10.95
CA ARG A 104 22.33 -20.69 12.36
C ARG A 104 21.02 -20.46 13.15
N ARG A 105 19.89 -20.88 12.57
CA ARG A 105 18.51 -20.77 13.12
C ARG A 105 17.93 -19.35 13.22
N LYS A 106 18.66 -18.29 12.84
CA LYS A 106 18.09 -16.95 12.66
C LYS A 106 17.61 -16.77 11.23
N ALA A 107 16.45 -16.13 11.06
CA ALA A 107 15.97 -15.74 9.74
C ALA A 107 16.89 -14.64 9.16
N VAL A 108 17.24 -14.76 7.89
CA VAL A 108 18.02 -13.75 7.16
C VAL A 108 17.16 -13.21 6.03
N PHE A 109 17.00 -11.89 5.99
CA PHE A 109 16.28 -11.16 4.96
C PHE A 109 17.28 -10.52 3.99
N ILE A 110 17.14 -10.81 2.70
CA ILE A 110 18.08 -10.42 1.65
C ILE A 110 17.29 -9.90 0.43
N ASP A 111 17.27 -8.59 0.24
CA ASP A 111 16.63 -7.99 -0.93
C ASP A 111 17.31 -8.42 -2.23
N GLY A 112 16.49 -8.66 -3.26
CA GLY A 112 16.96 -9.10 -4.58
C GLY A 112 17.35 -10.57 -4.69
N ALA A 113 17.36 -11.34 -3.59
CA ALA A 113 17.59 -12.78 -3.59
C ALA A 113 16.26 -13.55 -3.72
N ILE A 114 16.25 -14.67 -4.45
CA ILE A 114 14.99 -15.38 -4.78
C ILE A 114 15.01 -16.85 -4.38
N THR A 115 13.83 -17.46 -4.23
CA THR A 115 13.67 -18.85 -3.79
C THR A 115 14.53 -19.82 -4.61
N ASN A 116 15.14 -20.78 -3.90
CA ASN A 116 16.04 -21.83 -4.42
C ASN A 116 17.45 -21.35 -4.84
N GLU A 117 17.81 -20.11 -4.53
CA GLU A 117 19.17 -19.62 -4.71
C GLU A 117 20.09 -19.95 -3.54
N VAL A 118 21.39 -19.99 -3.83
CA VAL A 118 22.45 -19.90 -2.83
C VAL A 118 23.19 -18.60 -3.10
N VAL A 119 23.27 -17.74 -2.09
CA VAL A 119 23.81 -16.39 -2.22
C VAL A 119 24.87 -16.10 -1.16
N LYS A 120 25.88 -15.31 -1.51
CA LYS A 120 26.71 -14.59 -0.54
C LYS A 120 26.02 -13.28 -0.21
N ALA A 121 25.86 -12.99 1.07
CA ALA A 121 25.25 -11.76 1.54
C ALA A 121 26.08 -11.14 2.66
N GLU A 122 26.25 -9.83 2.61
CA GLU A 122 26.94 -9.04 3.61
C GLU A 122 25.94 -8.60 4.69
N VAL A 123 26.22 -8.96 5.94
CA VAL A 123 25.37 -8.61 7.09
C VAL A 123 25.36 -7.09 7.27
N LYS A 124 24.16 -6.50 7.30
CA LYS A 124 23.97 -5.06 7.56
C LYS A 124 23.47 -4.79 8.96
N GLU A 125 22.54 -5.61 9.44
CA GLU A 125 21.91 -5.43 10.74
C GLU A 125 21.67 -6.80 11.39
N VAL A 126 22.12 -6.97 12.64
CA VAL A 126 21.85 -8.17 13.43
C VAL A 126 20.88 -7.81 14.54
N GLN A 127 19.70 -8.42 14.49
CA GLN A 127 18.67 -8.30 15.50
C GLN A 127 18.54 -9.62 16.29
N PRO A 128 17.90 -9.61 17.48
CA PRO A 128 17.74 -10.84 18.27
C PRO A 128 17.04 -11.98 17.52
N LYS A 129 16.05 -11.64 16.68
CA LYS A 129 15.21 -12.62 15.97
C LYS A 129 15.57 -12.82 14.49
N PHE A 130 16.30 -11.88 13.89
CA PHE A 130 16.59 -11.89 12.46
C PHE A 130 17.86 -11.12 12.11
N ILE A 131 18.32 -11.31 10.88
CA ILE A 131 19.45 -10.61 10.30
C ILE A 131 18.95 -9.95 9.01
N LYS A 132 19.32 -8.69 8.75
CA LYS A 132 19.23 -8.10 7.42
C LYS A 132 20.60 -8.14 6.78
N ALA A 133 20.66 -8.60 5.54
CA ALA A 133 21.88 -8.68 4.78
C ALA A 133 21.66 -8.17 3.35
N GLN A 134 22.70 -7.64 2.74
CA GLN A 134 22.70 -7.17 1.36
C GLN A 134 23.23 -8.29 0.46
N LEU A 135 22.55 -8.56 -0.65
CA LEU A 135 23.02 -9.49 -1.66
C LEU A 135 24.36 -9.01 -2.25
N VAL A 136 25.38 -9.87 -2.23
CA VAL A 136 26.70 -9.59 -2.83
C VAL A 136 26.86 -10.40 -4.12
N GLU A 137 26.56 -11.69 -4.07
CA GLU A 137 26.77 -12.60 -5.19
C GLU A 137 25.74 -13.74 -5.16
N VAL A 138 25.25 -14.14 -6.34
CA VAL A 138 24.40 -15.33 -6.48
C VAL A 138 25.27 -16.50 -6.94
N GLU A 139 25.64 -17.39 -6.03
CA GLU A 139 26.47 -18.57 -6.32
C GLU A 139 25.69 -19.62 -7.11
N LYS A 140 24.43 -19.86 -6.73
CA LYS A 140 23.51 -20.75 -7.44
C LYS A 140 22.27 -19.96 -7.84
N ARG A 141 22.13 -19.71 -9.14
CA ARG A 141 20.96 -19.01 -9.71
C ARG A 141 19.74 -19.92 -9.72
N SER A 142 18.58 -19.34 -9.45
CA SER A 142 17.29 -20.01 -9.62
C SER A 142 16.87 -19.95 -11.09
N ARG A 143 16.14 -20.97 -11.55
CA ARG A 143 15.60 -21.02 -12.93
C ARG A 143 14.66 -19.87 -13.25
N PHE A 144 14.08 -19.24 -12.23
CA PHE A 144 13.16 -18.13 -12.38
C PHE A 144 13.84 -16.77 -12.37
N ARG A 145 15.17 -16.69 -12.16
CA ARG A 145 15.87 -15.39 -12.18
C ARG A 145 15.97 -14.89 -13.62
N ILE A 146 15.48 -13.68 -13.85
CA ILE A 146 15.63 -12.95 -15.11
C ILE A 146 16.28 -11.60 -14.87
N GLU A 147 16.75 -10.96 -15.94
CA GLU A 147 17.13 -9.56 -15.89
C GLU A 147 15.85 -8.70 -15.89
N PRO A 148 15.68 -7.77 -14.93
CA PRO A 148 14.52 -6.90 -14.90
C PRO A 148 14.51 -5.97 -16.13
N PRO A 149 13.37 -5.82 -16.84
CA PRO A 149 13.32 -4.98 -18.04
C PRO A 149 13.31 -3.47 -17.73
N CYS A 150 12.97 -3.07 -16.50
CA CYS A 150 12.95 -1.66 -16.12
C CYS A 150 14.38 -1.17 -15.78
N PRO A 151 14.87 -0.08 -16.42
CA PRO A 151 16.24 0.40 -16.26
C PRO A 151 16.55 0.96 -14.86
N VAL A 152 15.51 1.27 -14.06
CA VAL A 152 15.64 1.82 -12.70
C VAL A 152 15.13 0.84 -11.63
N PHE A 153 14.97 -0.44 -11.98
CA PHE A 153 14.64 -1.48 -11.02
C PHE A 153 15.74 -1.60 -9.95
N GLY A 154 15.34 -1.83 -8.69
CA GLY A 154 16.25 -1.86 -7.55
C GLY A 154 16.59 -0.50 -6.95
N ILE A 155 16.28 0.60 -7.66
CA ILE A 155 16.41 1.99 -7.16
C ILE A 155 15.02 2.57 -6.90
N CYS A 156 14.10 2.42 -7.86
CA CYS A 156 12.72 2.83 -7.72
C CYS A 156 11.96 1.93 -6.74
N GLY A 157 11.31 2.51 -5.73
CA GLY A 157 10.50 1.76 -4.74
C GLY A 157 9.18 1.18 -5.27
N GLY A 158 8.90 1.29 -6.58
CA GLY A 158 7.60 0.91 -7.17
C GLY A 158 7.41 -0.59 -7.42
N CYS A 159 8.49 -1.33 -7.72
CA CYS A 159 8.45 -2.77 -8.03
C CYS A 159 9.52 -3.50 -7.23
N GLN A 160 9.21 -4.68 -6.70
CA GLN A 160 10.11 -5.44 -5.82
C GLN A 160 10.66 -6.71 -6.47
N ILE A 161 9.98 -7.27 -7.49
CA ILE A 161 10.25 -8.64 -7.96
C ILE A 161 10.40 -8.79 -9.49
N GLN A 162 10.74 -7.72 -10.22
CA GLN A 162 10.94 -7.80 -11.69
C GLN A 162 12.08 -8.73 -12.12
N HIS A 163 13.04 -9.00 -11.24
CA HIS A 163 14.13 -9.95 -11.48
C HIS A 163 13.69 -11.43 -11.37
N ILE A 164 12.37 -11.66 -11.24
CA ILE A 164 11.74 -12.98 -11.23
C ILE A 164 10.86 -13.10 -12.47
N SER A 165 11.00 -14.18 -13.24
CA SER A 165 10.10 -14.54 -14.33
C SER A 165 8.64 -14.55 -13.84
N TYR A 166 7.69 -14.25 -14.72
CA TYR A 166 6.30 -14.10 -14.30
C TYR A 166 5.72 -15.38 -13.68
N GLU A 167 6.06 -16.56 -14.21
CA GLU A 167 5.73 -17.85 -13.61
C GLU A 167 6.25 -17.95 -12.16
N GLY A 168 7.52 -17.59 -11.94
CA GLY A 168 8.12 -17.57 -10.61
C GLY A 168 7.46 -16.56 -9.67
N GLN A 169 6.97 -15.42 -10.17
CA GLN A 169 6.21 -14.46 -9.35
C GLN A 169 4.88 -15.05 -8.89
N LEU A 170 4.13 -15.68 -9.80
CA LEU A 170 2.86 -16.35 -9.47
C LEU A 170 3.06 -17.47 -8.45
N GLN A 171 4.12 -18.27 -8.62
CA GLN A 171 4.48 -19.32 -7.66
C GLN A 171 4.81 -18.71 -6.30
N ALA A 172 5.69 -17.72 -6.23
CA ALA A 172 6.10 -17.11 -4.97
C ALA A 172 4.93 -16.44 -4.23
N LYS A 173 4.04 -15.74 -4.95
CA LYS A 173 2.82 -15.17 -4.36
C LYS A 173 1.88 -16.25 -3.82
N THR A 174 1.72 -17.35 -4.54
CA THR A 174 0.94 -18.50 -4.08
C THR A 174 1.51 -19.07 -2.79
N ASP A 175 2.84 -19.22 -2.71
CA ASP A 175 3.53 -19.75 -1.54
C ASP A 175 3.40 -18.80 -0.34
N ILE A 176 3.51 -17.48 -0.54
CA ILE A 176 3.26 -16.47 0.51
C ILE A 176 1.88 -16.65 1.14
N VAL A 177 0.84 -16.84 0.31
CA VAL A 177 -0.53 -17.05 0.80
C VAL A 177 -0.64 -18.37 1.55
N ARG A 178 -0.12 -19.47 1.00
CA ARG A 178 -0.14 -20.80 1.65
C ARG A 178 0.54 -20.78 3.00
N GLU A 179 1.70 -20.15 3.10
CA GLU A 179 2.45 -20.05 4.34
C GLU A 179 1.71 -19.21 5.40
N ALA A 180 1.05 -18.12 5.00
CA ALA A 180 0.27 -17.31 5.92
C ALA A 180 -0.87 -18.11 6.55
N PHE A 181 -1.62 -18.87 5.73
CA PHE A 181 -2.69 -19.74 6.22
C PHE A 181 -2.16 -20.91 7.06
N SER A 182 -1.10 -21.60 6.61
CA SER A 182 -0.48 -22.67 7.39
C SER A 182 -0.03 -22.19 8.77
N ARG A 183 0.52 -20.97 8.85
CA ARG A 183 1.02 -20.41 10.10
C ARG A 183 -0.07 -19.88 11.03
N TYR A 184 -1.13 -19.27 10.50
CA TYR A 184 -2.07 -18.50 11.31
C TYR A 184 -3.50 -19.07 11.35
N ALA A 185 -3.95 -19.80 10.33
CA ALA A 185 -5.33 -20.29 10.27
C ALA A 185 -5.59 -21.48 11.22
N GLY A 186 -4.54 -22.22 11.62
CA GLY A 186 -4.67 -23.35 12.55
C GLY A 186 -5.44 -24.54 11.96
N ARG A 187 -5.39 -24.72 10.64
CA ARG A 187 -5.98 -25.84 9.89
C ARG A 187 -4.98 -26.32 8.84
N GLU A 188 -4.84 -27.64 8.68
CA GLU A 188 -3.89 -28.24 7.73
C GLU A 188 -4.45 -28.35 6.30
N ALA A 189 -5.76 -28.54 6.16
CA ALA A 189 -6.42 -28.75 4.86
C ALA A 189 -7.15 -27.49 4.36
N VAL A 190 -6.41 -26.51 3.84
CA VAL A 190 -6.99 -25.34 3.16
C VAL A 190 -6.99 -25.57 1.64
N LYS A 191 -8.15 -25.42 0.99
CA LYS A 191 -8.27 -25.52 -0.47
C LYS A 191 -7.82 -24.21 -1.13
N PHE A 192 -6.70 -24.23 -1.83
CA PHE A 192 -6.23 -23.09 -2.63
C PHE A 192 -6.59 -23.30 -4.09
N LYS A 193 -7.26 -22.32 -4.69
CA LYS A 193 -7.41 -22.25 -6.15
C LYS A 193 -6.10 -21.77 -6.79
N PRO A 194 -5.83 -22.12 -8.06
CA PRO A 194 -4.71 -21.55 -8.80
C PRO A 194 -4.77 -20.03 -8.82
N ILE A 195 -3.64 -19.35 -8.58
CA ILE A 195 -3.58 -17.88 -8.62
C ILE A 195 -4.03 -17.35 -9.98
N LEU A 196 -4.88 -16.33 -9.97
CA LEU A 196 -5.29 -15.64 -11.20
C LEU A 196 -4.19 -14.65 -11.60
N GLY A 197 -3.38 -15.04 -12.59
CA GLY A 197 -2.36 -14.19 -13.21
C GLY A 197 -2.88 -13.31 -14.34
N MET A 198 -1.98 -12.54 -14.93
CA MET A 198 -2.20 -11.64 -16.07
C MET A 198 -1.49 -12.19 -17.31
N GLU A 199 -2.15 -12.15 -18.47
CA GLU A 199 -1.53 -12.63 -19.72
C GLU A 199 -0.36 -11.75 -20.15
N HIS A 200 -0.54 -10.43 -20.07
CA HIS A 200 0.49 -9.43 -20.32
C HIS A 200 0.76 -8.64 -19.03
N PRO A 201 1.76 -9.01 -18.21
CA PRO A 201 1.95 -8.46 -16.85
C PRO A 201 2.63 -7.07 -16.83
N TRP A 202 2.26 -6.21 -17.79
CA TRP A 202 2.80 -4.87 -18.06
C TRP A 202 1.66 -3.93 -18.46
N ASP A 203 1.96 -2.62 -18.57
CA ASP A 203 1.02 -1.59 -19.07
C ASP A 203 -0.34 -1.50 -18.34
N TYR A 204 -0.45 -2.09 -17.16
CA TYR A 204 -1.72 -2.31 -16.49
C TYR A 204 -2.17 -1.14 -15.61
N ARG A 205 -1.23 -0.30 -15.13
CA ARG A 205 -1.57 0.83 -14.25
C ARG A 205 -2.17 1.98 -15.04
N ASN A 206 -3.43 2.28 -14.76
CA ASN A 206 -4.17 3.36 -15.39
C ASN A 206 -3.91 4.76 -14.81
N LYS A 207 -3.14 4.87 -13.72
CA LYS A 207 -2.86 6.14 -13.04
C LYS A 207 -1.43 6.22 -12.52
N ALA A 208 -0.77 7.34 -12.79
CA ALA A 208 0.54 7.70 -12.24
C ALA A 208 0.42 8.91 -11.30
N GLN A 209 1.21 8.91 -10.23
CA GLN A 209 1.33 10.01 -9.28
C GLN A 209 2.81 10.27 -9.01
N LEU A 210 3.38 11.26 -9.69
CA LEU A 210 4.84 11.43 -9.74
C LEU A 210 5.23 12.78 -9.16
N GLN A 211 6.20 12.77 -8.24
CA GLN A 211 6.80 13.98 -7.71
C GLN A 211 7.67 14.62 -8.78
N LEU A 212 7.58 15.94 -8.87
CA LEU A 212 8.40 16.72 -9.77
C LEU A 212 9.63 17.29 -9.04
N LYS A 213 10.75 17.33 -9.75
CA LYS A 213 11.96 18.03 -9.32
C LYS A 213 12.66 18.60 -10.55
N ARG A 214 13.38 19.70 -10.37
CA ARG A 214 14.25 20.24 -11.42
C ARG A 214 15.69 19.78 -11.23
N LYS A 215 16.34 19.39 -12.32
CA LYS A 215 17.76 19.03 -12.38
C LYS A 215 18.43 19.88 -13.46
N GLY A 216 18.92 21.06 -13.07
CA GLY A 216 19.39 22.05 -14.04
C GLY A 216 18.21 22.68 -14.78
N HIS A 217 18.13 22.50 -16.10
CA HIS A 217 17.00 22.96 -16.90
C HIS A 217 15.87 21.91 -16.98
N GLU A 218 16.25 20.63 -16.90
CA GLU A 218 15.37 19.48 -17.06
C GLU A 218 14.40 19.31 -15.89
N VAL A 219 13.14 19.02 -16.20
CA VAL A 219 12.15 18.58 -15.22
C VAL A 219 12.13 17.06 -15.17
N ILE A 220 12.38 16.47 -14.00
CA ILE A 220 12.23 15.02 -13.78
C ILE A 220 10.92 14.71 -13.06
N ALA A 221 10.33 13.55 -13.35
CA ALA A 221 9.10 13.10 -12.71
C ALA A 221 9.27 11.68 -12.20
N GLY A 222 9.16 11.49 -10.89
CA GLY A 222 9.11 10.13 -10.41
C GLY A 222 8.80 9.90 -8.96
N LEU A 223 9.31 8.79 -8.46
CA LEU A 223 9.03 8.30 -7.12
C LEU A 223 10.25 8.48 -6.23
N TYR A 224 10.01 8.45 -4.93
CA TYR A 224 11.12 8.36 -3.99
C TYR A 224 11.79 6.99 -4.11
N GLU A 225 13.11 7.00 -4.06
CA GLU A 225 13.91 5.81 -3.78
C GLU A 225 13.43 5.15 -2.47
N ALA A 226 13.56 3.84 -2.37
CA ALA A 226 13.15 3.09 -1.17
C ALA A 226 13.82 3.68 0.08
N ASP A 227 13.02 3.92 1.14
CA ASP A 227 13.45 4.51 2.42
C ASP A 227 14.19 5.87 2.31
N SER A 228 13.95 6.62 1.23
CA SER A 228 14.66 7.86 0.90
C SER A 228 13.69 8.99 0.50
N HIS A 229 14.20 10.22 0.45
CA HIS A 229 13.48 11.37 -0.14
C HIS A 229 14.12 11.84 -1.46
N THR A 230 15.00 11.01 -2.02
CA THR A 230 15.61 11.22 -3.34
C THR A 230 14.64 10.78 -4.41
N ILE A 231 14.31 11.70 -5.34
CA ILE A 231 13.44 11.39 -6.48
C ILE A 231 14.26 10.68 -7.55
N VAL A 232 13.80 9.49 -7.93
CA VAL A 232 14.26 8.70 -9.07
C VAL A 232 13.36 9.06 -10.24
N ASP A 233 13.95 9.47 -11.36
CA ASP A 233 13.17 9.70 -12.58
C ASP A 233 12.64 8.35 -13.10
N ILE A 234 11.33 8.25 -13.31
CA ILE A 234 10.69 7.00 -13.74
C ILE A 234 9.92 7.16 -15.05
N SER A 235 10.36 8.10 -15.88
CA SER A 235 9.98 8.22 -17.28
C SER A 235 10.03 6.88 -18.01
N GLY A 236 8.91 6.47 -18.62
CA GLY A 236 8.80 5.19 -19.33
C GLY A 236 8.62 3.97 -18.42
N CYS A 237 7.86 4.10 -17.34
CA CYS A 237 7.62 3.00 -16.40
C CYS A 237 6.84 1.84 -17.08
N PRO A 238 7.41 0.62 -17.20
CA PRO A 238 6.79 -0.47 -17.99
C PRO A 238 5.47 -1.03 -17.44
N ILE A 239 5.14 -0.75 -16.18
CA ILE A 239 3.87 -1.17 -15.58
C ILE A 239 2.78 -0.10 -15.72
N GLN A 240 3.13 1.11 -16.14
CA GLN A 240 2.17 2.18 -16.43
C GLN A 240 1.69 2.04 -17.88
N HIS A 241 0.41 2.29 -18.09
CA HIS A 241 -0.14 2.30 -19.44
C HIS A 241 0.64 3.27 -20.35
N PRO A 242 0.93 2.93 -21.62
CA PRO A 242 1.75 3.76 -22.51
C PRO A 242 1.24 5.20 -22.63
N LYS A 243 -0.08 5.39 -22.67
CA LYS A 243 -0.71 6.74 -22.70
C LYS A 243 -0.47 7.57 -21.44
N VAL A 244 -0.33 6.92 -20.29
CA VAL A 244 0.03 7.62 -19.04
C VAL A 244 1.48 8.08 -19.10
N ASN A 245 2.40 7.21 -19.54
CA ASN A 245 3.82 7.55 -19.73
C ASN A 245 3.98 8.70 -20.76
N GLU A 246 3.30 8.61 -21.91
CA GLU A 246 3.32 9.63 -22.97
C GLU A 246 2.86 11.00 -22.44
N ALA A 247 1.74 11.03 -21.71
CA ALA A 247 1.23 12.26 -21.15
C ALA A 247 2.12 12.83 -20.04
N VAL A 248 2.75 11.99 -19.21
CA VAL A 248 3.75 12.43 -18.23
C VAL A 248 4.91 13.17 -18.91
N GLU A 249 5.48 12.60 -19.98
CA GLU A 249 6.59 13.24 -20.71
C GLU A 249 6.18 14.57 -21.36
N LYS A 250 4.98 14.62 -21.95
CA LYS A 250 4.43 15.86 -22.52
C LYS A 250 4.21 16.92 -21.45
N VAL A 251 3.68 16.55 -20.28
CA VAL A 251 3.51 17.48 -19.15
C VAL A 251 4.86 18.00 -18.68
N LYS A 252 5.87 17.15 -18.50
CA LYS A 252 7.23 17.56 -18.13
C LYS A 252 7.78 18.58 -19.12
N SER A 253 7.70 18.27 -20.42
CA SER A 253 8.21 19.12 -21.51
C SER A 253 7.56 20.51 -21.50
N VAL A 254 6.23 20.58 -21.33
CA VAL A 254 5.52 21.87 -21.27
C VAL A 254 5.87 22.66 -20.00
N LEU A 255 6.01 22.00 -18.84
CA LEU A 255 6.44 22.66 -17.61
C LEU A 255 7.87 23.21 -17.72
N GLU A 256 8.74 22.51 -18.46
CA GLU A 256 10.10 22.95 -18.75
C GLU A 256 10.13 24.16 -19.69
N GLU A 257 9.46 24.07 -20.84
CA GLU A 257 9.40 25.13 -21.85
C GLU A 257 8.81 26.43 -21.29
N LEU A 258 7.72 26.33 -20.53
CA LEU A 258 7.08 27.48 -19.91
C LEU A 258 7.82 27.98 -18.66
N ARG A 259 8.84 27.26 -18.20
CA ARG A 259 9.58 27.49 -16.96
C ARG A 259 8.66 27.64 -15.75
N ILE A 260 7.66 26.75 -15.66
CA ILE A 260 6.75 26.73 -14.52
C ILE A 260 7.53 26.36 -13.25
N PRO A 261 7.40 27.14 -12.16
CA PRO A 261 8.09 26.84 -10.91
C PRO A 261 7.69 25.47 -10.34
N LEU A 262 8.65 24.75 -9.77
CA LEU A 262 8.40 23.49 -9.07
C LEU A 262 8.50 23.65 -7.55
N HIS A 263 7.85 22.74 -6.81
CA HIS A 263 7.87 22.76 -5.35
C HIS A 263 9.29 22.61 -4.81
N LYS A 264 9.65 23.46 -3.82
CA LYS A 264 10.99 23.61 -3.21
C LYS A 264 12.05 24.36 -4.02
N GLU A 265 11.74 24.87 -5.22
CA GLU A 265 12.56 25.95 -5.80
C GLU A 265 12.32 27.23 -4.96
N ASN A 266 13.34 27.66 -4.20
CA ASN A 266 13.36 28.92 -3.45
C ASN A 266 12.20 29.15 -2.46
N GLY A 267 11.60 28.09 -1.92
CA GLY A 267 10.47 28.21 -0.98
C GLY A 267 9.14 28.64 -1.61
N ASN A 268 9.02 28.56 -2.94
CA ASN A 268 7.79 28.95 -3.65
C ASN A 268 6.63 27.99 -3.32
N LYS A 269 5.58 28.53 -2.68
CA LYS A 269 4.37 27.78 -2.31
C LYS A 269 3.49 27.45 -3.52
N ASP A 270 3.64 28.19 -4.61
CA ASP A 270 2.83 28.04 -5.83
C ASP A 270 3.50 27.14 -6.88
N GLY A 271 4.65 26.53 -6.56
CA GLY A 271 5.32 25.59 -7.46
C GLY A 271 4.61 24.24 -7.55
N VAL A 272 4.60 23.63 -8.74
CA VAL A 272 4.01 22.31 -8.97
C VAL A 272 4.85 21.26 -8.24
N ARG A 273 4.20 20.49 -7.37
CA ARG A 273 4.81 19.44 -6.55
C ARG A 273 4.69 18.07 -7.19
N THR A 274 3.51 17.76 -7.69
CA THR A 274 3.18 16.42 -8.15
C THR A 274 2.35 16.52 -9.43
N ILE A 275 2.61 15.65 -10.38
CA ILE A 275 1.73 15.40 -11.52
C ILE A 275 0.94 14.12 -11.25
N VAL A 276 -0.35 14.16 -11.53
CA VAL A 276 -1.20 12.99 -11.52
C VAL A 276 -1.83 12.87 -12.89
N VAL A 277 -1.62 11.73 -13.53
CA VAL A 277 -2.18 11.42 -14.85
C VAL A 277 -3.00 10.15 -14.72
N ARG A 278 -4.22 10.16 -15.25
CA ARG A 278 -5.10 8.99 -15.33
C ARG A 278 -5.53 8.79 -16.77
N HIS A 279 -5.52 7.54 -17.23
CA HIS A 279 -6.02 7.12 -18.53
C HIS A 279 -7.20 6.17 -18.34
N GLY A 280 -8.31 6.42 -19.02
CA GLY A 280 -9.43 5.49 -19.08
C GLY A 280 -9.16 4.37 -20.06
N PHE A 281 -9.17 3.11 -19.62
CA PHE A 281 -8.95 1.95 -20.48
C PHE A 281 -10.08 1.75 -21.48
N GLN A 282 -11.34 1.97 -21.08
CA GLN A 282 -12.47 1.80 -21.98
C GLN A 282 -12.84 3.10 -22.69
N SER A 283 -12.80 4.23 -22.00
CA SER A 283 -13.15 5.52 -22.60
C SER A 283 -12.05 6.12 -23.49
N GLY A 284 -10.78 5.75 -23.27
CA GLY A 284 -9.63 6.39 -23.92
C GLY A 284 -9.38 7.84 -23.46
N GLU A 285 -10.17 8.34 -22.51
CA GLU A 285 -10.01 9.69 -21.96
C GLU A 285 -8.76 9.81 -21.10
N LEU A 286 -8.17 11.00 -21.08
CA LEU A 286 -7.00 11.30 -20.25
C LEU A 286 -7.27 12.50 -19.34
N GLN A 287 -7.00 12.32 -18.06
CA GLN A 287 -7.09 13.37 -17.04
C GLN A 287 -5.69 13.75 -16.55
N VAL A 288 -5.37 15.05 -16.58
CA VAL A 288 -4.14 15.61 -16.02
C VAL A 288 -4.48 16.46 -14.81
N THR A 289 -3.80 16.21 -13.69
CA THR A 289 -3.94 17.02 -12.48
C THR A 289 -2.58 17.45 -11.96
N LEU A 290 -2.42 18.75 -11.76
CA LEU A 290 -1.23 19.35 -11.16
C LEU A 290 -1.51 19.61 -9.68
N VAL A 291 -0.59 19.23 -8.81
CA VAL A 291 -0.73 19.44 -7.37
C VAL A 291 0.24 20.53 -6.91
N THR A 292 -0.26 21.57 -6.27
CA THR A 292 0.51 22.71 -5.74
C THR A 292 0.18 22.94 -4.25
N ALA A 293 0.99 23.71 -3.53
CA ALA A 293 0.64 24.09 -2.16
C ALA A 293 -0.28 25.32 -2.09
N GLY A 294 -0.17 26.25 -3.06
CA GLY A 294 -1.05 27.39 -3.23
C GLY A 294 -1.92 27.30 -4.49
N GLY A 295 -2.93 28.15 -4.59
CA GLY A 295 -3.94 28.09 -5.65
C GLY A 295 -3.62 28.88 -6.93
N LYS A 296 -2.43 29.46 -7.03
CA LYS A 296 -1.99 30.21 -8.21
C LYS A 296 -1.06 29.34 -9.04
N LEU A 297 -1.27 29.32 -10.36
CA LEU A 297 -0.38 28.64 -11.30
C LEU A 297 0.14 29.67 -12.33
N PRO A 298 1.44 30.01 -12.31
CA PRO A 298 2.00 30.94 -13.29
C PRO A 298 1.77 30.44 -14.72
N ARG A 299 1.51 31.37 -15.65
CA ARG A 299 1.27 31.06 -17.09
C ARG A 299 0.20 29.98 -17.32
N GLN A 300 -0.82 29.92 -16.46
CA GLN A 300 -1.88 28.91 -16.50
C GLN A 300 -2.49 28.74 -17.90
N ASP A 301 -2.84 29.83 -18.57
CA ASP A 301 -3.51 29.78 -19.88
C ASP A 301 -2.60 29.23 -20.98
N ASP A 302 -1.30 29.57 -20.94
CA ASP A 302 -0.31 29.02 -21.87
C ASP A 302 -0.11 27.51 -21.62
N LEU A 303 -0.01 27.11 -20.36
CA LEU A 303 0.13 25.71 -19.94
C LEU A 303 -1.06 24.88 -20.39
N VAL A 304 -2.28 25.34 -20.13
CA VAL A 304 -3.51 24.67 -20.58
C VAL A 304 -3.52 24.54 -22.10
N ARG A 305 -3.19 25.60 -22.83
CA ARG A 305 -3.15 25.60 -24.31
C ARG A 305 -2.15 24.58 -24.84
N MET A 306 -0.92 24.58 -24.34
CA MET A 306 0.13 23.67 -24.79
C MET A 306 -0.15 22.22 -24.45
N LEU A 307 -0.69 21.93 -23.26
CA LEU A 307 -1.09 20.57 -22.87
C LEU A 307 -2.17 20.02 -23.79
N ARG A 308 -3.17 20.83 -24.15
CA ARG A 308 -4.23 20.42 -25.09
C ARG A 308 -3.70 20.14 -26.50
N LEU A 309 -2.75 20.94 -26.97
CA LEU A 309 -2.12 20.73 -28.27
C LEU A 309 -1.22 19.48 -28.27
N SER A 310 -0.54 19.22 -27.16
CA SER A 310 0.40 18.11 -27.04
C SER A 310 -0.29 16.79 -26.76
N ILE A 311 -1.41 16.78 -26.03
CA ILE A 311 -2.17 15.60 -25.60
C ILE A 311 -3.60 15.70 -26.12
N PRO A 312 -3.87 15.32 -27.39
CA PRO A 312 -5.20 15.45 -27.98
C PRO A 312 -6.31 14.70 -27.21
N GLU A 313 -5.99 13.60 -26.54
CA GLU A 313 -6.91 12.79 -25.74
C GLU A 313 -7.22 13.37 -24.34
N VAL A 314 -6.65 14.52 -23.96
CA VAL A 314 -6.93 15.12 -22.65
C VAL A 314 -8.39 15.59 -22.58
N SER A 315 -9.15 15.03 -21.65
CA SER A 315 -10.56 15.41 -21.41
C SER A 315 -10.71 16.41 -20.27
N GLY A 316 -9.72 16.48 -19.37
CA GLY A 316 -9.73 17.42 -18.24
C GLY A 316 -8.34 17.75 -17.71
N ILE A 317 -8.12 19.03 -17.41
CA ILE A 317 -6.92 19.56 -16.75
C ILE A 317 -7.34 20.23 -15.45
N SER A 318 -6.79 19.78 -14.33
CA SER A 318 -7.14 20.27 -13.00
C SER A 318 -5.94 20.73 -12.19
N LEU A 319 -6.17 21.67 -11.28
CA LEU A 319 -5.25 22.07 -10.22
C LEU A 319 -5.80 21.58 -8.88
N ASN A 320 -5.05 20.74 -8.17
CA ASN A 320 -5.36 20.37 -6.80
C ASN A 320 -4.45 21.11 -5.82
N ILE A 321 -5.03 21.66 -4.75
CA ILE A 321 -4.32 22.49 -3.79
C ILE A 321 -4.14 21.69 -2.50
N ASN A 322 -2.88 21.43 -2.14
CA ASN A 322 -2.51 20.75 -0.91
C ASN A 322 -1.45 21.54 -0.12
N PRO A 323 -1.86 22.40 0.83
CA PRO A 323 -0.93 23.22 1.61
C PRO A 323 -0.24 22.43 2.75
N LYS A 324 -0.68 21.19 3.03
CA LYS A 324 -0.27 20.42 4.21
C LYS A 324 1.07 19.71 3.96
N LYS A 325 1.90 19.63 5.01
CA LYS A 325 3.08 18.75 5.06
C LYS A 325 2.63 17.35 5.47
N THR A 326 2.18 16.57 4.50
CA THR A 326 1.63 15.22 4.69
C THR A 326 2.10 14.31 3.56
N SER A 327 2.04 13.00 3.78
CA SER A 327 2.26 11.98 2.74
C SER A 327 1.11 11.91 1.72
N LEU A 328 -0.07 12.46 2.05
CA LEU A 328 -1.19 12.53 1.11
C LEU A 328 -0.84 13.44 -0.07
N ILE A 329 -1.03 12.92 -1.29
CA ILE A 329 -0.79 13.67 -2.53
C ILE A 329 -1.81 14.78 -2.70
N PHE A 330 -3.10 14.44 -2.69
CA PHE A 330 -4.17 15.40 -2.90
C PHE A 330 -4.52 16.15 -1.61
N GLY A 331 -4.92 17.41 -1.78
CA GLY A 331 -5.63 18.19 -0.77
C GLY A 331 -7.14 18.12 -0.95
N ASP A 332 -7.83 18.97 -0.22
CA ASP A 332 -9.29 19.02 -0.15
C ASP A 332 -9.94 19.79 -1.32
N ARG A 333 -9.20 20.71 -1.95
CA ARG A 333 -9.71 21.57 -3.01
C ARG A 333 -9.11 21.23 -4.38
N THR A 334 -9.98 21.07 -5.38
CA THR A 334 -9.62 20.89 -6.79
C THR A 334 -10.33 21.95 -7.63
N ILE A 335 -9.60 22.54 -8.58
CA ILE A 335 -10.09 23.58 -9.50
C ILE A 335 -9.94 23.04 -10.91
N SER A 336 -11.02 23.03 -11.70
CA SER A 336 -10.93 22.75 -13.13
C SER A 336 -10.26 23.92 -13.84
N LEU A 337 -9.15 23.64 -14.51
CA LEU A 337 -8.47 24.64 -15.35
C LEU A 337 -9.02 24.60 -16.78
N TRP A 338 -9.43 23.42 -17.24
CA TRP A 338 -10.04 23.22 -18.55
C TRP A 338 -10.69 21.83 -18.66
N GLY A 339 -11.75 21.73 -19.48
CA GLY A 339 -12.40 20.47 -19.81
C GLY A 339 -13.35 19.97 -18.71
N ALA A 340 -13.61 18.66 -18.72
CA ALA A 340 -14.52 18.02 -17.79
C ALA A 340 -13.93 17.95 -16.37
N GLU A 341 -14.77 18.17 -15.35
CA GLU A 341 -14.38 18.04 -13.94
C GLU A 341 -14.21 16.58 -13.51
N SER A 342 -14.74 15.64 -14.30
CA SER A 342 -14.62 14.20 -14.07
C SER A 342 -14.50 13.46 -15.39
N MET A 343 -13.76 12.36 -15.37
CA MET A 343 -13.57 11.45 -16.50
C MET A 343 -14.64 10.35 -16.44
N GLN A 344 -15.23 9.97 -17.56
CA GLN A 344 -16.09 8.79 -17.60
C GLN A 344 -15.24 7.53 -17.84
N GLU A 345 -15.53 6.46 -17.11
CA GLU A 345 -14.85 5.18 -17.25
C GLU A 345 -15.83 4.03 -17.00
N SER A 346 -15.58 2.88 -17.61
CA SER A 346 -16.37 1.68 -17.37
C SER A 346 -15.52 0.52 -16.85
N LEU A 347 -16.12 -0.26 -15.95
CA LEU A 347 -15.62 -1.58 -15.57
C LEU A 347 -16.74 -2.58 -15.83
N SER A 348 -16.60 -3.36 -16.91
CA SER A 348 -17.71 -4.18 -17.45
C SER A 348 -18.92 -3.29 -17.77
N ASP A 349 -20.09 -3.59 -17.20
CA ASP A 349 -21.35 -2.87 -17.38
C ASP A 349 -21.52 -1.69 -16.40
N LEU A 350 -20.61 -1.52 -15.44
CA LEU A 350 -20.64 -0.40 -14.50
C LEU A 350 -19.93 0.83 -15.05
N GLN A 351 -20.61 1.96 -15.03
CA GLN A 351 -20.09 3.28 -15.38
C GLN A 351 -19.74 4.09 -14.14
N PHE A 352 -18.57 4.72 -14.17
CA PHE A 352 -18.03 5.54 -13.10
C PHE A 352 -17.68 6.92 -13.63
N SER A 353 -17.97 7.93 -12.83
CA SER A 353 -17.47 9.30 -13.02
C SER A 353 -16.31 9.51 -12.05
N LEU A 354 -15.12 9.67 -12.60
CA LEU A 354 -13.88 9.71 -11.86
C LEU A 354 -13.41 11.16 -11.76
N SER A 355 -13.69 11.79 -10.62
CA SER A 355 -13.05 13.06 -10.26
C SER A 355 -11.53 12.85 -10.11
N PRO A 356 -10.70 13.91 -10.20
CA PRO A 356 -9.25 13.82 -10.03
C PRO A 356 -8.80 13.01 -8.81
N ARG A 357 -9.54 13.17 -7.70
CA ARG A 357 -9.24 12.54 -6.40
C ARG A 357 -9.85 11.15 -6.23
N ALA A 358 -10.83 10.77 -7.05
CA ALA A 358 -11.60 9.54 -6.89
C ALA A 358 -10.70 8.30 -6.85
N PHE A 359 -10.96 7.40 -5.90
CA PHE A 359 -10.34 6.08 -5.90
C PHE A 359 -10.95 5.21 -6.99
N PHE A 360 -10.08 4.53 -7.74
CA PHE A 360 -10.45 3.53 -8.73
C PHE A 360 -9.30 2.54 -8.84
N GLN A 361 -9.61 1.28 -9.10
CA GLN A 361 -8.60 0.23 -9.15
C GLN A 361 -7.58 0.52 -10.26
N LEU A 362 -6.30 0.37 -9.93
CA LEU A 362 -5.22 0.72 -10.86
C LEU A 362 -5.11 -0.26 -12.02
N ASN A 363 -5.55 -1.51 -11.82
CA ASN A 363 -5.50 -2.58 -12.81
C ASN A 363 -6.93 -3.05 -13.15
N PRO A 364 -7.63 -2.40 -14.11
CA PRO A 364 -9.01 -2.76 -14.46
C PRO A 364 -9.15 -4.22 -14.90
N GLN A 365 -8.17 -4.77 -15.64
CA GLN A 365 -8.22 -6.14 -16.15
C GLN A 365 -8.23 -7.18 -15.03
N GLN A 366 -7.40 -7.00 -14.00
CA GLN A 366 -7.40 -7.89 -12.83
C GLN A 366 -8.57 -7.61 -11.88
N THR A 367 -9.06 -6.39 -11.84
CA THR A 367 -10.25 -6.04 -11.03
C THR A 367 -11.45 -6.86 -11.44
N VAL A 368 -11.67 -7.07 -12.75
CA VAL A 368 -12.74 -7.97 -13.24
C VAL A 368 -12.57 -9.37 -12.68
N LYS A 369 -11.36 -9.95 -12.72
CA LYS A 369 -11.09 -11.30 -12.18
C LYS A 369 -11.33 -11.38 -10.66
N LEU A 370 -10.95 -10.33 -9.93
CA LEU A 370 -11.20 -10.22 -8.49
C LEU A 370 -12.70 -10.18 -8.19
N TYR A 371 -13.46 -9.31 -8.87
CA TYR A 371 -14.89 -9.13 -8.62
C TYR A 371 -15.70 -10.34 -9.07
N GLU A 372 -15.27 -11.02 -10.13
CA GLU A 372 -15.83 -12.31 -10.53
C GLU A 372 -15.60 -13.40 -9.48
N SER A 373 -14.43 -13.41 -8.83
CA SER A 373 -14.16 -14.32 -7.72
C SER A 373 -15.04 -14.02 -6.51
N VAL A 374 -15.28 -12.73 -6.22
CA VAL A 374 -16.22 -12.29 -5.16
C VAL A 374 -17.65 -12.70 -5.51
N ARG A 375 -18.10 -12.49 -6.75
CA ARG A 375 -19.43 -12.90 -7.24
C ARG A 375 -19.63 -14.40 -7.08
N ALA A 376 -18.66 -15.20 -7.51
CA ALA A 376 -18.68 -16.65 -7.37
C ALA A 376 -18.71 -17.09 -5.89
N ALA A 377 -18.01 -16.38 -5.01
CA ALA A 377 -18.03 -16.65 -3.57
C ALA A 377 -19.38 -16.31 -2.92
N ALA A 378 -19.96 -15.17 -3.30
CA ALA A 378 -21.23 -14.70 -2.77
C ALA A 378 -22.40 -15.64 -3.13
N GLY A 379 -22.34 -16.26 -4.32
CA GLY A 379 -23.29 -17.30 -4.74
C GLY A 379 -24.73 -16.82 -4.74
N LEU A 380 -24.95 -15.61 -5.27
CA LEU A 380 -26.23 -14.90 -5.23
C LEU A 380 -27.20 -15.45 -6.29
N THR A 381 -28.48 -15.52 -5.92
CA THR A 381 -29.59 -16.04 -6.73
C THR A 381 -30.70 -15.01 -6.98
N GLY A 382 -30.50 -13.78 -6.51
CA GLY A 382 -31.49 -12.70 -6.55
C GLY A 382 -32.35 -12.58 -5.30
N LYS A 383 -32.13 -13.43 -4.29
CA LYS A 383 -32.96 -13.49 -3.06
C LYS A 383 -32.24 -12.97 -1.82
N GLU A 384 -30.92 -12.91 -1.88
CA GLU A 384 -30.04 -12.65 -0.76
C GLU A 384 -29.95 -11.16 -0.43
N THR A 385 -29.92 -10.85 0.86
CA THR A 385 -29.50 -9.55 1.39
C THR A 385 -28.01 -9.55 1.66
N VAL A 386 -27.28 -8.63 1.02
CA VAL A 386 -25.82 -8.54 1.05
C VAL A 386 -25.37 -7.32 1.84
N ILE A 387 -24.39 -7.50 2.73
CA ILE A 387 -23.63 -6.41 3.33
C ILE A 387 -22.29 -6.30 2.61
N ASP A 388 -21.96 -5.11 2.14
CA ASP A 388 -20.65 -4.74 1.62
C ASP A 388 -19.95 -3.85 2.66
N ALA A 389 -19.15 -4.44 3.54
CA ALA A 389 -18.43 -3.73 4.59
C ALA A 389 -17.11 -3.18 4.04
N TYR A 390 -16.79 -1.93 4.41
CA TYR A 390 -15.64 -1.18 3.87
C TYR A 390 -15.78 -0.93 2.37
N CYS A 391 -16.99 -0.58 1.93
CA CYS A 391 -17.36 -0.59 0.52
C CYS A 391 -16.67 0.49 -0.32
N GLY A 392 -16.01 1.48 0.29
CA GLY A 392 -15.45 2.64 -0.41
C GLY A 392 -16.51 3.33 -1.27
N THR A 393 -16.22 3.48 -2.57
CA THR A 393 -17.13 4.06 -3.57
C THR A 393 -18.18 3.07 -4.11
N GLY A 394 -18.39 1.95 -3.40
CA GLY A 394 -19.44 0.96 -3.67
C GLY A 394 -19.14 -0.02 -4.79
N THR A 395 -17.89 -0.11 -5.26
CA THR A 395 -17.57 -0.85 -6.50
C THR A 395 -17.95 -2.34 -6.45
N ILE A 396 -17.70 -3.03 -5.32
CA ILE A 396 -18.07 -4.44 -5.15
C ILE A 396 -19.59 -4.59 -5.00
N GLY A 397 -20.21 -3.82 -4.10
CA GLY A 397 -21.65 -3.85 -3.89
C GLY A 397 -22.46 -3.57 -5.16
N LEU A 398 -22.04 -2.59 -5.97
CA LEU A 398 -22.66 -2.28 -7.26
C LEU A 398 -22.46 -3.37 -8.31
N TRP A 399 -21.33 -4.08 -8.28
CA TRP A 399 -21.06 -5.24 -9.14
C TRP A 399 -22.01 -6.40 -8.85
N LEU A 400 -22.39 -6.56 -7.58
CA LEU A 400 -23.24 -7.65 -7.11
C LEU A 400 -24.72 -7.31 -7.10
N ALA A 401 -25.06 -6.02 -7.06
CA ALA A 401 -26.44 -5.52 -7.03
C ALA A 401 -27.38 -6.20 -8.04
N PRO A 402 -27.04 -6.40 -9.34
CA PRO A 402 -27.93 -7.09 -10.26
C PRO A 402 -28.30 -8.55 -9.90
N TYR A 403 -27.56 -9.17 -8.98
CA TYR A 403 -27.76 -10.57 -8.57
C TYR A 403 -28.29 -10.70 -7.14
N ALA A 404 -28.53 -9.61 -6.41
CA ALA A 404 -28.99 -9.60 -5.04
C ALA A 404 -30.42 -9.08 -4.92
N LYS A 405 -31.12 -9.45 -3.84
CA LYS A 405 -32.38 -8.77 -3.48
C LYS A 405 -32.09 -7.34 -3.03
N GLU A 406 -31.08 -7.17 -2.20
CA GLU A 406 -30.66 -5.88 -1.66
C GLU A 406 -29.16 -5.90 -1.32
N VAL A 407 -28.47 -4.78 -1.55
CA VAL A 407 -27.09 -4.56 -1.12
C VAL A 407 -27.05 -3.35 -0.19
N ARG A 408 -26.38 -3.48 0.96
CA ARG A 408 -26.06 -2.35 1.84
C ARG A 408 -24.56 -2.20 2.03
N GLY A 409 -24.02 -1.09 1.54
CA GLY A 409 -22.64 -0.70 1.73
C GLY A 409 -22.44 0.09 3.02
N ILE A 410 -21.35 -0.18 3.74
CA ILE A 410 -20.91 0.58 4.91
C ILE A 410 -19.51 1.15 4.63
N GLU A 411 -19.36 2.46 4.76
CA GLU A 411 -18.08 3.15 4.62
C GLU A 411 -17.98 4.31 5.62
N THR A 412 -16.80 4.51 6.18
CA THR A 412 -16.51 5.56 7.17
C THR A 412 -16.30 6.93 6.56
N ILE A 413 -15.86 7.00 5.30
CA ILE A 413 -15.57 8.24 4.58
C ILE A 413 -16.85 8.76 3.91
N PRO A 414 -17.42 9.89 4.37
CA PRO A 414 -18.67 10.43 3.81
C PRO A 414 -18.60 10.68 2.30
N GLU A 415 -17.49 11.22 1.82
CA GLU A 415 -17.29 11.50 0.39
C GLU A 415 -17.35 10.24 -0.46
N ALA A 416 -16.81 9.12 0.03
CA ALA A 416 -16.86 7.84 -0.68
C ALA A 416 -18.29 7.27 -0.71
N VAL A 417 -19.09 7.49 0.34
CA VAL A 417 -20.51 7.12 0.36
C VAL A 417 -21.33 7.96 -0.61
N GLU A 418 -21.07 9.26 -0.72
CA GLU A 418 -21.74 10.11 -1.71
C GLU A 418 -21.37 9.69 -3.14
N ASP A 419 -20.10 9.38 -3.40
CA ASP A 419 -19.65 8.80 -4.67
C ASP A 419 -20.36 7.45 -4.95
N ALA A 420 -20.51 6.59 -3.93
CA ALA A 420 -21.20 5.31 -4.06
C ALA A 420 -22.69 5.47 -4.41
N LYS A 421 -23.40 6.42 -3.78
CA LYS A 421 -24.79 6.75 -4.11
C LYS A 421 -24.92 7.28 -5.54
N ALA A 422 -24.02 8.19 -5.94
CA ALA A 422 -24.00 8.72 -7.30
C ALA A 422 -23.73 7.60 -8.34
N ASN A 423 -22.83 6.68 -8.03
CA ASN A 423 -22.56 5.51 -8.87
C ASN A 423 -23.77 4.57 -8.92
N ALA A 424 -24.48 4.35 -7.81
CA ALA A 424 -25.69 3.54 -7.78
C ALA A 424 -26.78 4.12 -8.69
N GLN A 425 -27.03 5.43 -8.58
CA GLN A 425 -28.00 6.13 -9.41
C GLN A 425 -27.61 6.08 -10.90
N ARG A 426 -26.35 6.34 -11.23
CA ARG A 426 -25.83 6.31 -12.61
C ARG A 426 -26.04 4.94 -13.25
N ASN A 427 -25.83 3.88 -12.49
CA ASN A 427 -25.94 2.49 -12.97
C ASN A 427 -27.34 1.88 -12.78
N GLY A 428 -28.33 2.67 -12.37
CA GLY A 428 -29.69 2.18 -12.13
C GLY A 428 -29.77 1.09 -11.05
N ARG A 429 -28.82 1.04 -10.10
CA ARG A 429 -28.76 0.03 -9.03
C ARG A 429 -29.63 0.46 -7.85
N VAL A 430 -30.94 0.46 -8.07
CA VAL A 430 -31.95 0.92 -7.08
C VAL A 430 -32.04 0.05 -5.82
N ASN A 431 -31.54 -1.19 -5.89
CA ASN A 431 -31.48 -2.13 -4.77
C ASN A 431 -30.17 -2.04 -3.96
N ALA A 432 -29.30 -1.06 -4.26
CA ALA A 432 -28.08 -0.80 -3.50
C ALA A 432 -28.21 0.51 -2.70
N SER A 433 -27.92 0.46 -1.40
CA SER A 433 -27.90 1.63 -0.52
C SER A 433 -26.56 1.72 0.23
N PHE A 434 -26.09 2.94 0.50
CA PHE A 434 -24.77 3.18 1.10
C PHE A 434 -24.88 4.10 2.30
N HIS A 435 -24.19 3.72 3.39
CA HIS A 435 -24.37 4.32 4.71
C HIS A 435 -23.01 4.73 5.29
N VAL A 436 -22.98 5.95 5.83
CA VAL A 436 -21.78 6.47 6.51
C VAL A 436 -21.73 5.89 7.93
N GLY A 437 -20.64 5.21 8.26
CA GLY A 437 -20.38 4.73 9.61
C GLY A 437 -19.35 3.60 9.67
N GLN A 438 -19.06 3.17 10.89
CA GLN A 438 -18.19 2.03 11.14
C GLN A 438 -18.96 0.71 10.97
N ALA A 439 -18.32 -0.29 10.35
CA ALA A 439 -18.95 -1.59 10.12
C ALA A 439 -19.27 -2.30 11.46
N GLU A 440 -18.37 -2.17 12.43
CA GLU A 440 -18.49 -2.64 13.81
C GLU A 440 -19.58 -1.92 14.64
N GLU A 441 -20.18 -0.85 14.12
CA GLU A 441 -21.29 -0.13 14.77
C GLU A 441 -22.62 -0.33 14.03
N LEU A 442 -22.62 -0.15 12.70
CA LEU A 442 -23.83 -0.20 11.88
C LEU A 442 -24.39 -1.62 11.72
N LEU A 443 -23.53 -2.61 11.43
CA LEU A 443 -23.98 -3.99 11.30
C LEU A 443 -24.65 -4.51 12.59
N PRO A 444 -24.04 -4.38 13.79
CA PRO A 444 -24.71 -4.84 15.01
C PRO A 444 -26.03 -4.10 15.30
N ARG A 445 -26.12 -2.81 14.95
CA ARG A 445 -27.36 -2.04 15.07
C ARG A 445 -28.46 -2.58 14.17
N TRP A 446 -28.19 -2.78 12.87
CA TRP A 446 -29.19 -3.30 11.94
C TRP A 446 -29.65 -4.71 12.30
N VAL A 447 -28.75 -5.55 12.79
CA VAL A 447 -29.10 -6.90 13.27
C VAL A 447 -30.04 -6.85 14.48
N LYS A 448 -29.83 -5.90 15.41
CA LYS A 448 -30.77 -5.67 16.53
C LYS A 448 -32.13 -5.14 16.05
N GLU A 449 -32.14 -4.35 14.98
CA GLU A 449 -33.35 -3.86 14.31
C GLU A 449 -34.06 -4.94 13.47
N GLY A 450 -33.54 -6.17 13.45
CA GLY A 450 -34.19 -7.33 12.82
C GLY A 450 -33.62 -7.73 11.46
N MET A 451 -32.58 -7.04 10.96
CA MET A 451 -31.90 -7.42 9.73
C MET A 451 -31.19 -8.78 9.89
N LYS A 452 -31.32 -9.63 8.88
CA LYS A 452 -30.60 -10.90 8.77
C LYS A 452 -29.92 -10.97 7.40
N PRO A 453 -28.63 -10.59 7.30
CA PRO A 453 -27.92 -10.68 6.03
C PRO A 453 -27.60 -12.14 5.71
N ASP A 454 -27.78 -12.53 4.46
CA ASP A 454 -27.41 -13.86 3.97
C ASP A 454 -25.92 -13.95 3.66
N VAL A 455 -25.36 -12.85 3.17
CA VAL A 455 -23.97 -12.72 2.74
C VAL A 455 -23.36 -11.45 3.30
N ILE A 456 -22.18 -11.57 3.89
CA ILE A 456 -21.34 -10.42 4.25
C ILE A 456 -20.06 -10.48 3.43
N ILE A 457 -19.71 -9.34 2.84
CA ILE A 457 -18.48 -9.13 2.10
C ILE A 457 -17.67 -8.09 2.86
N ALA A 458 -16.37 -8.31 2.99
CA ALA A 458 -15.48 -7.33 3.61
C ALA A 458 -14.19 -7.17 2.79
N ASP A 459 -13.85 -5.91 2.49
CA ASP A 459 -12.56 -5.49 1.90
C ASP A 459 -11.87 -4.45 2.81
N PRO A 460 -11.41 -4.87 4.00
CA PRO A 460 -10.84 -3.98 5.01
C PRO A 460 -9.45 -3.45 4.63
N PRO A 461 -8.96 -2.43 5.36
CA PRO A 461 -7.58 -1.98 5.24
C PRO A 461 -6.55 -3.07 5.59
N ARG A 462 -5.26 -2.81 5.30
CA ARG A 462 -4.12 -3.72 5.54
C ARG A 462 -3.99 -4.27 6.97
N THR A 463 -4.63 -3.62 7.95
CA THR A 463 -4.66 -4.03 9.35
C THR A 463 -5.58 -5.21 9.62
N GLY A 464 -6.49 -5.54 8.71
CA GLY A 464 -7.50 -6.59 8.88
C GLY A 464 -8.82 -6.06 9.43
N LEU A 465 -9.68 -6.98 9.86
CA LEU A 465 -11.01 -6.71 10.40
C LEU A 465 -10.95 -6.28 11.87
N ASP A 466 -11.88 -5.42 12.29
CA ASP A 466 -12.04 -5.11 13.71
C ASP A 466 -12.60 -6.31 14.48
N SER A 467 -12.08 -6.54 15.69
CA SER A 467 -12.54 -7.63 16.57
C SER A 467 -14.04 -7.60 16.86
N ARG A 468 -14.64 -6.42 17.06
CA ARG A 468 -16.09 -6.26 17.31
C ARG A 468 -16.92 -6.55 16.07
N PHE A 469 -16.36 -6.27 14.89
CA PHE A 469 -16.97 -6.66 13.62
C PHE A 469 -17.01 -8.18 13.49
N LEU A 470 -15.88 -8.87 13.74
CA LEU A 470 -15.80 -10.34 13.74
C LEU A 470 -16.78 -10.97 14.73
N GLU A 471 -16.85 -10.48 15.97
CA GLU A 471 -17.82 -10.93 16.97
C GLU A 471 -19.27 -10.77 16.48
N THR A 472 -19.56 -9.66 15.80
CA THR A 472 -20.89 -9.42 15.24
C THR A 472 -21.21 -10.37 14.11
N VAL A 473 -20.25 -10.68 13.23
CA VAL A 473 -20.41 -11.68 12.17
C VAL A 473 -20.71 -13.07 12.76
N LEU A 474 -19.98 -13.47 13.81
CA LEU A 474 -20.19 -14.75 14.49
C LEU A 474 -21.55 -14.83 15.18
N ARG A 475 -22.07 -13.71 15.72
CA ARG A 475 -23.41 -13.62 16.29
C ARG A 475 -24.52 -13.63 15.22
N THR A 476 -24.28 -12.93 14.12
CA THR A 476 -25.25 -12.76 13.01
C THR A 476 -25.39 -14.02 12.17
N LYS A 477 -24.31 -14.82 12.08
CA LYS A 477 -24.26 -16.10 11.36
C LYS A 477 -24.77 -16.02 9.91
N PRO A 478 -24.31 -15.07 9.07
CA PRO A 478 -24.59 -15.15 7.63
C PRO A 478 -24.13 -16.50 7.07
N LYS A 479 -24.86 -17.03 6.08
CA LYS A 479 -24.54 -18.31 5.44
C LYS A 479 -23.20 -18.27 4.73
N ARG A 480 -22.82 -17.09 4.22
CA ARG A 480 -21.55 -16.87 3.52
C ARG A 480 -20.86 -15.60 4.02
N PHE A 481 -19.57 -15.71 4.24
CA PHE A 481 -18.68 -14.60 4.49
C PHE A 481 -17.58 -14.58 3.42
N VAL A 482 -17.54 -13.50 2.63
CA VAL A 482 -16.56 -13.29 1.57
C VAL A 482 -15.55 -12.25 2.02
N TYR A 483 -14.27 -12.63 2.09
CA TYR A 483 -13.22 -11.73 2.54
C TYR A 483 -12.24 -11.45 1.39
N VAL A 484 -12.16 -10.20 0.95
CA VAL A 484 -11.13 -9.67 0.05
C VAL A 484 -10.00 -9.04 0.87
N SER A 485 -8.73 -9.41 0.61
CA SER A 485 -7.61 -8.82 1.35
C SER A 485 -6.30 -8.80 0.58
N CYS A 486 -5.59 -7.68 0.74
CA CYS A 486 -4.25 -7.44 0.21
C CYS A 486 -3.11 -7.90 1.14
N ASN A 487 -3.45 -8.46 2.31
CA ASN A 487 -2.50 -8.90 3.32
C ASN A 487 -2.82 -10.33 3.80
N PRO A 488 -2.13 -11.34 3.25
CA PRO A 488 -2.40 -12.74 3.60
C PRO A 488 -2.23 -13.06 5.09
N SER A 489 -1.36 -12.34 5.82
CA SER A 489 -1.10 -12.62 7.23
C SER A 489 -2.24 -12.17 8.14
N THR A 490 -2.81 -10.98 7.92
CA THR A 490 -3.98 -10.51 8.68
C THR A 490 -5.21 -11.29 8.28
N LEU A 491 -5.41 -11.52 6.98
CA LEU A 491 -6.47 -12.39 6.46
C LEU A 491 -6.50 -13.75 7.15
N ALA A 492 -5.37 -14.46 7.22
CA ALA A 492 -5.31 -15.78 7.83
C ALA A 492 -5.60 -15.77 9.35
N LYS A 493 -5.22 -14.70 10.06
CA LYS A 493 -5.54 -14.53 11.49
C LYS A 493 -7.03 -14.29 11.72
N ASP A 494 -7.64 -13.45 10.89
CA ASP A 494 -9.07 -13.14 10.99
C ASP A 494 -9.91 -14.35 10.58
N CYS A 495 -9.49 -15.09 9.54
CA CYS A 495 -10.08 -16.37 9.19
C CYS A 495 -10.01 -17.37 10.35
N LYS A 496 -8.92 -17.42 11.13
CA LYS A 496 -8.85 -18.27 12.32
C LYS A 496 -9.97 -17.95 13.31
N VAL A 497 -10.24 -16.67 13.57
CA VAL A 497 -11.33 -16.26 14.48
C VAL A 497 -12.69 -16.75 13.97
N LEU A 498 -12.95 -16.62 12.66
CA LEU A 498 -14.19 -17.09 12.05
C LEU A 498 -14.32 -18.62 12.09
N LEU A 499 -13.22 -19.33 11.80
CA LEU A 499 -13.14 -20.79 11.85
C LEU A 499 -13.41 -21.33 13.27
N ASP A 500 -12.79 -20.72 14.28
CA ASP A 500 -13.02 -21.07 15.68
C ASP A 500 -14.47 -20.76 16.12
N GLY A 501 -15.13 -19.81 15.45
CA GLY A 501 -16.55 -19.47 15.65
C GLY A 501 -17.54 -20.33 14.85
N GLY A 502 -17.08 -21.38 14.17
CA GLY A 502 -17.92 -22.37 13.50
C GLY A 502 -18.19 -22.09 12.01
N TYR A 503 -17.38 -21.25 11.36
CA TYR A 503 -17.32 -21.23 9.90
C TYR A 503 -16.37 -22.29 9.37
N GLU A 504 -16.59 -22.69 8.13
CA GLU A 504 -15.69 -23.52 7.36
C GLU A 504 -15.09 -22.72 6.21
N LEU A 505 -13.78 -22.86 6.02
CA LEU A 505 -13.06 -22.26 4.91
C LEU A 505 -13.22 -23.13 3.67
N GLU A 506 -14.06 -22.69 2.73
CA GLU A 506 -14.32 -23.46 1.51
C GLU A 506 -13.14 -23.39 0.55
N TRP A 507 -12.65 -22.19 0.24
CA TRP A 507 -11.47 -22.00 -0.61
C TRP A 507 -10.86 -20.60 -0.47
N VAL A 508 -9.59 -20.50 -0.89
CA VAL A 508 -8.82 -19.25 -1.03
C VAL A 508 -8.43 -19.08 -2.50
N GLN A 509 -8.71 -17.92 -3.08
CA GLN A 509 -8.37 -17.53 -4.45
C GLN A 509 -7.38 -16.36 -4.43
N PRO A 510 -6.07 -16.62 -4.62
CA PRO A 510 -5.11 -15.56 -4.85
C PRO A 510 -5.33 -14.90 -6.22
N VAL A 511 -5.14 -13.59 -6.30
CA VAL A 511 -5.23 -12.79 -7.53
C VAL A 511 -4.01 -11.88 -7.61
N ASP A 512 -3.31 -11.93 -8.74
CA ASP A 512 -2.19 -11.03 -9.00
C ASP A 512 -2.69 -9.69 -9.55
N MET A 513 -3.19 -8.83 -8.65
CA MET A 513 -3.64 -7.48 -9.02
C MET A 513 -2.49 -6.57 -9.48
N PHE A 514 -1.28 -6.81 -8.98
CA PHE A 514 -0.12 -5.95 -9.21
C PHE A 514 1.11 -6.79 -9.61
N PRO A 515 1.16 -7.27 -10.87
CA PRO A 515 2.35 -7.91 -11.40
C PRO A 515 3.61 -7.08 -11.16
N GLN A 516 4.77 -7.73 -11.05
CA GLN A 516 6.08 -7.10 -10.77
C GLN A 516 6.29 -6.56 -9.34
N THR A 517 5.23 -6.55 -8.52
CA THR A 517 5.28 -6.21 -7.10
C THR A 517 5.09 -7.47 -6.25
N SER A 518 5.46 -7.42 -4.97
CA SER A 518 5.24 -8.52 -4.02
C SER A 518 3.79 -8.65 -3.54
N HIS A 519 2.93 -7.67 -3.86
CA HIS A 519 1.53 -7.68 -3.45
C HIS A 519 0.74 -8.82 -4.08
N VAL A 520 -0.16 -9.41 -3.29
CA VAL A 520 -1.13 -10.42 -3.72
C VAL A 520 -2.46 -10.11 -3.04
N GLU A 521 -3.53 -10.02 -3.83
CA GLU A 521 -4.88 -9.98 -3.30
C GLU A 521 -5.39 -11.40 -3.11
N CYS A 522 -6.29 -11.60 -2.16
CA CYS A 522 -6.93 -12.89 -1.91
C CYS A 522 -8.44 -12.68 -1.75
N VAL A 523 -9.22 -13.53 -2.39
CA VAL A 523 -10.65 -13.71 -2.10
C VAL A 523 -10.83 -15.01 -1.36
N VAL A 524 -11.52 -14.96 -0.22
CA VAL A 524 -11.81 -16.12 0.61
C VAL A 524 -13.31 -16.32 0.70
N LEU A 525 -13.75 -17.56 0.55
CA LEU A 525 -15.10 -17.96 0.89
C LEU A 525 -15.10 -18.76 2.19
N LEU A 526 -15.75 -18.22 3.21
CA LEU A 526 -16.15 -18.97 4.39
C LEU A 526 -17.65 -19.23 4.35
N LYS A 527 -18.06 -20.45 4.70
CA LYS A 527 -19.45 -20.85 4.81
C LYS A 527 -19.77 -21.29 6.22
N ARG A 528 -21.05 -21.23 6.54
CA ARG A 528 -21.59 -21.85 7.73
C ARG A 528 -22.79 -22.70 7.32
N GLU A 529 -22.79 -23.95 7.75
CA GLU A 529 -23.99 -24.79 7.71
C GLU A 529 -24.85 -24.46 8.95
N ASP A 530 -26.18 -24.46 8.76
CA ASP A 530 -27.16 -23.98 9.73
C ASP A 530 -27.13 -24.77 11.07
#